data_AF-A0A7C3C927-F1
#
_entry.id   AF-A0A7C3C927-F1
#
_cell.length_a   1.000
_cell.length_b   1.000
_cell.length_c   1.000
_cell.angle_alpha   90.00
_cell.angle_beta   90.00
_cell.angle_gamma   90.00
#
_symmetry.space_group_name_H-M   'P 1'
#
loop_
_entity.id
_entity.type
_entity.pdbx_description
1 polymer ?
#
loop_
_entity_poly.entity_id
_entity_poly.type
_entity_poly.pdbx_seq_one_letter_code
_entity_poly.pdbx_strand_id
1 'polypeptide(L)' 'MKHDHPPVTKEDLLRIPTEPFDPVGAGSVSEVLTRMQGTAFQGKQLGLAYEVWKKMLADDCLIMMGLSGAMVPAG' A
#
# COMPACT_ATOMS: atom_id res chain seq x y z
N MET A 1 29.09 -0.21 7.62
CA MET A 1 28.20 -0.81 8.64
C MET A 1 27.35 -1.87 7.95
N LYS A 2 27.53 -3.15 8.28
CA LYS A 2 26.68 -4.23 7.75
C LYS A 2 25.40 -4.25 8.60
N HIS A 3 24.26 -3.95 7.98
CA HIS A 3 22.96 -4.15 8.60
C HIS A 3 22.67 -5.65 8.59
N ASP A 4 22.76 -6.29 9.76
CA ASP A 4 22.51 -7.71 9.96
C ASP A 4 21.02 -7.92 10.25
N HIS A 5 20.19 -7.90 9.21
CA HIS A 5 18.81 -8.35 9.31
C HIS A 5 18.78 -9.85 8.99
N PRO A 6 18.24 -10.69 9.88
CA PRO A 6 18.10 -12.11 9.58
C PRO A 6 17.26 -12.26 8.31
N PRO A 7 17.60 -13.22 7.42
CA PRO A 7 16.88 -13.42 6.18
C PRO A 7 15.41 -13.78 6.48
N VAL A 8 14.50 -13.11 5.79
CA VAL A 8 13.05 -13.38 5.90
C VAL A 8 12.79 -14.83 5.50
N THR A 9 12.15 -15.61 6.37
CA THR A 9 11.86 -17.03 6.11
C THR A 9 10.59 -17.20 5.26
N LYS A 10 10.41 -18.38 4.68
CA LYS A 10 9.18 -18.70 3.93
C LYS A 10 7.96 -18.63 4.85
N GLU A 11 8.12 -19.10 6.07
CA GLU A 11 7.10 -19.09 7.12
C GLU A 11 6.68 -17.64 7.46
N ASP A 12 7.63 -16.70 7.48
CA ASP A 12 7.35 -15.27 7.68
C ASP A 12 6.54 -14.68 6.50
N LEU A 13 6.87 -15.06 5.27
CA LEU A 13 6.17 -14.59 4.07
C LEU A 13 4.75 -15.14 3.94
N LEU A 14 4.53 -16.39 4.35
CA LEU A 14 3.25 -17.08 4.20
C LEU A 14 2.32 -16.96 5.42
N ARG A 15 2.72 -16.18 6.44
CA ARG A 15 1.95 -16.00 7.67
C ARG A 15 0.64 -15.24 7.47
N ILE A 16 0.55 -14.40 6.43
CA ILE A 16 -0.63 -13.59 6.13
C ILE A 16 -1.21 -14.08 4.79
N PRO A 17 -2.35 -14.79 4.79
CA PRO A 17 -2.96 -15.26 3.56
C PRO A 17 -3.48 -14.10 2.73
N THR A 18 -3.52 -14.28 1.42
CA THR A 18 -4.14 -13.31 0.51
C THR A 18 -5.65 -13.48 0.51
N GLU A 19 -6.37 -12.38 0.64
CA GLU A 19 -7.83 -12.33 0.62
C GLU A 19 -8.31 -11.74 -0.70
N PRO A 20 -9.05 -12.51 -1.53
CA PRO A 20 -9.75 -11.92 -2.67
C PRO A 20 -10.88 -11.03 -2.15
N PHE A 21 -11.12 -9.90 -2.82
CA PHE A 21 -12.24 -9.03 -2.48
C PHE A 21 -13.14 -8.80 -3.70
N ASP A 22 -14.44 -8.70 -3.45
CA ASP A 22 -15.43 -8.30 -4.45
C ASP A 22 -15.54 -6.76 -4.49
N PRO A 23 -15.19 -6.11 -5.61
CA PRO A 23 -15.32 -4.66 -5.76
C PRO A 23 -16.79 -4.19 -5.82
N VAL A 24 -17.74 -5.04 -6.21
CA VAL A 24 -19.17 -4.68 -6.27
C VAL A 24 -19.77 -4.57 -4.87
N GLY A 25 -19.28 -5.38 -3.94
CA GLY A 25 -19.70 -5.37 -2.54
C GLY A 25 -19.02 -4.31 -1.66
N ALA A 26 -18.32 -3.33 -2.24
CA ALA A 26 -17.71 -2.21 -1.49
C ALA A 26 -18.57 -0.94 -1.66
N GLY A 27 -18.94 -0.30 -0.55
CA GLY A 27 -19.77 0.90 -0.53
C GLY A 27 -19.01 2.19 -0.84
N SER A 28 -17.67 2.13 -0.93
CA SER A 28 -16.83 3.30 -1.22
C SER A 28 -15.47 2.91 -1.81
N VAL A 29 -14.82 3.86 -2.50
CA VAL A 29 -13.45 3.68 -3.01
C VAL A 29 -12.43 3.48 -1.88
N SER A 30 -12.60 4.16 -0.74
CA SER A 30 -11.76 3.95 0.44
C SER A 30 -11.86 2.54 0.99
N GLU A 31 -13.06 1.95 0.96
CA GLU A 31 -13.27 0.56 1.36
C GLU A 31 -12.59 -0.40 0.39
N VAL A 32 -12.67 -0.14 -0.93
CA VAL A 32 -11.92 -0.89 -1.94
C VAL A 32 -10.41 -0.85 -1.65
N LEU A 33 -9.82 0.33 -1.47
CA LEU A 33 -8.39 0.49 -1.19
C LEU A 33 -7.96 -0.18 0.12
N THR A 34 -8.82 -0.17 1.12
CA THR A 34 -8.58 -0.87 2.39
C THR A 34 -8.53 -2.37 2.18
N ARG A 35 -9.53 -2.95 1.48
CA ARG A 35 -9.58 -4.39 1.17
C ARG A 35 -8.41 -4.82 0.27
N MET A 36 -7.93 -3.95 -0.62
CA MET A 36 -6.78 -4.23 -1.49
C MET A 36 -5.49 -4.56 -0.72
N GLN A 37 -5.34 -4.13 0.54
CA GLN A 37 -4.18 -4.51 1.39
C GLN A 37 -4.10 -6.01 1.68
N GLY A 38 -5.24 -6.70 1.67
CA GLY A 38 -5.30 -8.16 1.82
C GLY A 38 -4.93 -8.92 0.55
N THR A 39 -4.81 -8.24 -0.60
CA THR A 39 -4.52 -8.89 -1.89
C THR A 39 -3.03 -9.13 -2.11
N ALA A 40 -2.68 -9.68 -3.27
CA ALA A 40 -1.31 -9.86 -3.73
C ALA A 40 -0.86 -8.75 -4.70
N PHE A 41 0.44 -8.75 -5.02
CA PHE A 41 1.05 -7.91 -6.06
C PHE A 41 0.78 -6.40 -5.87
N GLN A 42 0.38 -5.70 -6.93
CA GLN A 42 0.22 -4.25 -6.94
C GLN A 42 -1.03 -3.78 -6.18
N GLY A 43 -2.05 -4.64 -6.03
CA GLY A 43 -3.22 -4.30 -5.24
C GLY A 43 -2.85 -4.00 -3.78
N LYS A 44 -2.03 -4.89 -3.20
CA LYS A 44 -1.46 -4.70 -1.87
C LYS A 44 -0.71 -3.39 -1.74
N GLN A 45 0.16 -3.08 -2.71
CA GLN A 45 0.98 -1.88 -2.68
C GLN A 45 0.14 -0.60 -2.77
N LEU A 46 -0.91 -0.59 -3.58
CA LEU A 46 -1.82 0.56 -3.66
C LEU A 46 -2.56 0.79 -2.34
N GLY A 47 -3.09 -0.28 -1.73
CA GLY A 47 -3.75 -0.21 -0.42
C GLY A 47 -2.81 0.24 0.70
N LEU A 48 -1.55 -0.22 0.68
CA LEU A 48 -0.52 0.23 1.63
C LEU A 48 -0.15 1.70 1.42
N ALA A 49 0.03 2.14 0.17
CA ALA A 49 0.30 3.54 -0.15
C ALA A 49 -0.82 4.47 0.34
N TYR A 50 -2.08 4.04 0.18
CA TYR A 50 -3.25 4.75 0.71
C TYR A 50 -3.19 4.91 2.25
N GLU A 51 -2.84 3.86 2.99
CA GLU A 51 -2.72 3.95 4.45
C GLU A 51 -1.55 4.79 4.92
N VAL A 52 -0.40 4.68 4.26
CA VAL A 52 0.76 5.53 4.58
C VAL A 52 0.39 7.00 4.34
N TRP A 53 -0.24 7.31 3.20
CA TRP A 53 -0.67 8.66 2.88
C TRP A 53 -1.67 9.19 3.91
N LYS A 54 -2.67 8.39 4.31
CA LYS A 54 -3.62 8.75 5.38
C LYS A 54 -2.93 9.07 6.70
N LYS A 55 -1.92 8.27 7.09
CA LYS A 55 -1.15 8.50 8.31
C LYS A 55 -0.35 9.80 8.22
N MET A 56 0.27 10.06 7.07
CA MET A 56 1.01 11.32 6.84
C MET A 56 0.09 12.54 6.93
N LEU A 57 -1.13 12.45 6.39
CA LEU A 57 -2.12 13.53 6.49
C LEU A 57 -2.65 13.75 7.91
N ALA A 58 -2.60 12.73 8.77
CA ALA A 58 -3.05 12.80 10.15
C ALA A 58 -1.95 13.22 11.14
N ASP A 59 -0.71 13.35 10.68
CA ASP A 59 0.47 13.64 11.49
C ASP A 59 1.09 15.00 11.11
N ASP A 60 1.88 15.58 12.01
CA ASP A 60 2.63 16.82 11.75
C ASP A 60 3.95 16.48 11.06
N CYS A 61 3.87 16.11 9.78
CA CYS A 61 5.02 15.72 8.98
C CYS A 61 5.10 16.49 7.66
N LEU A 62 6.34 16.71 7.18
CA LEU A 62 6.57 17.30 5.86
C LEU A 62 6.39 16.24 4.77
N ILE A 63 5.40 16.43 3.90
CA ILE A 63 5.19 15.59 2.71
C ILE A 63 6.05 16.12 1.55
N MET A 64 7.14 15.40 1.23
CA MET A 64 7.96 15.70 0.06
C MET A 64 7.44 14.94 -1.17
N MET A 65 6.84 15.65 -2.12
CA MET A 65 6.28 15.08 -3.34
C MET A 65 7.13 15.43 -4.56
N GLY A 66 7.63 14.42 -5.28
CA GLY A 66 8.29 14.54 -6.57
C GLY A 66 7.49 13.81 -7.66
N LEU A 67 7.37 14.42 -8.83
CA LEU A 67 6.60 13.88 -9.95
C LEU A 67 7.44 13.93 -11.23
N SER A 68 7.37 12.88 -12.06
CA SER A 68 8.05 12.89 -13.36
C SER A 68 7.34 13.81 -14.35
N GLY A 69 8.10 14.40 -15.29
CA GLY A 69 7.53 15.31 -16.30
C GLY A 69 6.41 14.67 -17.15
N ALA A 70 6.48 13.36 -17.40
CA ALA A 70 5.44 12.62 -18.14
C ALA A 70 4.10 12.52 -17.39
N MET A 71 4.11 12.65 -16.06
CA MET A 71 2.90 12.59 -15.23
C MET A 71 2.25 13.97 -15.04
N VAL A 72 2.92 15.06 -15.42
CA VAL A 72 2.38 16.43 -15.34
C VAL A 72 1.22 16.66 -16.32
N PRO A 73 1.31 16.29 -17.62
CA PRO A 73 0.22 16.49 -18.56
C PRO A 73 -0.79 15.32 -18.60
N ALA A 74 -0.65 14.35 -17.70
CA ALA A 74 -1.46 13.12 -17.72
C ALA A 74 -2.89 13.32 -17.17
N GLY A 75 -3.23 14.54 -16.74
CA GLY A 75 -4.55 14.92 -16.18
C GLY A 75 -5.53 15.42 -17.22
#